data_AF-A0A0R1WFG3-F1
#
_entry.id   AF-A0A0R1WFG3-F1
#
_cell.length_a   1.000
_cell.length_b   1.000
_cell.length_c   1.000
_cell.angle_alpha   90.00
_cell.angle_beta   90.00
_cell.angle_gamma   90.00
#
_symmetry.space_group_name_H-M   'P 1'
#
loop_
_entity.id
_entity.type
_entity.pdbx_description
1 polymer ?
#
loop_
_entity_poly.entity_id
_entity_poly.type
_entity_poly.pdbx_seq_one_letter_code
_entity_poly.pdbx_strand_id
1 'polypeptide(L)'
;MKFLDMLRKVDEKPEQPATPAPDSPKKDQGPEQNASESTSDSQVATQPENKKDNLPMSVHDKRINIEEQMNGLSHQYAQLRNDLKTNLFTEKDDFEAKKATLDKYLKTLKRDEKESNDKLADTKAQNDDAAKEHLAIVNANRKEQEENLAKLQSELNELNSEINTKTAKLESLQNDLAHNEQSETDMSTSIKEEKDLQKMLALMEDQKNSINTLYDERKDLKGQINDAQEDITKLNGEADDLNTNISKVNTQINDFKQQANEIEDKMKSDHNYRIETIAGLERHIQSLGEEHSKIDGELGEINDNIAYISKYIKDVFHSAYLVRDVYLNKDKEYYVAADDFGTEAAQNDLFGMVNYLETKLSKPVTVVSTFYNNHIHEVIDAKAKAAHLPIPNVVNLFDQLQSSPNPTDKKVAIPANESWVTRTDVESQDTFIYDQKQTLLMTVEYFDKKIDRINYYKNDQIVKTNIYNGDGQLSSTQNFNKNKELSEQNFYRIDGSIVLTVIFEKNAPVSYQLFDKNGLLEHDFNEKSELITWWLKSISPNTENAVFVGNNSDLLYQLIMSVNSIESDNTIRLLQDVVKNIDAVIDLLDKNNDIKDIFVQTDDDLHAIENKTNRDISVSVINTSSNGTLSLPESLKI
;
A
#
# COMPACT_ATOMS: atom_id res chain seq x y z
N MET A 1 -23.69 -17.44 -0.63
CA MET A 1 -23.13 -18.30 0.44
C MET A 1 -21.71 -17.94 0.91
N LYS A 2 -21.01 -16.90 0.40
CA LYS A 2 -19.68 -16.48 0.90
C LYS A 2 -19.68 -15.28 1.86
N PHE A 3 -20.85 -14.75 2.21
CA PHE A 3 -20.99 -13.57 3.09
C PHE A 3 -21.40 -13.94 4.53
N LEU A 4 -22.11 -15.06 4.71
CA LEU A 4 -22.52 -15.59 6.02
C LEU A 4 -21.38 -16.26 6.81
N ASP A 5 -20.31 -16.71 6.14
CA ASP A 5 -19.10 -17.27 6.80
C ASP A 5 -18.20 -16.19 7.43
N MET A 6 -18.37 -14.91 7.08
CA MET A 6 -17.62 -13.81 7.69
C MET A 6 -18.21 -13.35 9.03
N LEU A 7 -19.52 -13.55 9.25
CA LEU A 7 -20.20 -13.13 10.48
C LEU A 7 -20.03 -14.11 11.65
N ARG A 8 -19.50 -15.31 11.41
CA ARG A 8 -19.30 -16.35 12.44
C ARG A 8 -17.94 -16.30 13.15
N LYS A 9 -17.04 -15.39 12.75
CA LYS A 9 -15.68 -15.27 13.30
C LYS A 9 -15.48 -14.08 14.26
N VAL A 10 -16.56 -13.42 14.68
CA VAL A 10 -16.50 -12.22 15.56
C VAL A 10 -16.71 -12.56 17.04
N ASP A 11 -16.98 -13.82 17.40
CA ASP A 11 -17.20 -14.25 18.81
C ASP A 11 -16.03 -15.00 19.46
N GLU A 12 -14.83 -15.01 18.86
CA GLU A 12 -13.63 -15.55 19.51
C GLU A 12 -12.92 -14.47 20.35
N LYS A 13 -13.03 -14.62 21.67
CA LYS A 13 -12.28 -13.86 22.69
C LYS A 13 -10.79 -13.85 22.37
N PRO A 14 -10.09 -12.71 22.46
CA PRO A 14 -8.64 -12.68 22.31
C PRO A 14 -7.94 -13.40 23.47
N GLU A 15 -7.04 -14.32 23.13
CA GLU A 15 -6.14 -15.01 24.05
C GLU A 15 -5.21 -14.00 24.76
N GLN A 16 -5.15 -14.12 26.10
CA GLN A 16 -4.21 -13.37 26.93
C GLN A 16 -2.78 -13.92 26.77
N PRO A 17 -1.76 -13.06 26.61
CA PRO A 17 -0.37 -13.50 26.69
C PRO A 17 0.03 -13.80 28.14
N ALA A 18 0.63 -14.96 28.34
CA ALA A 18 1.09 -15.51 29.61
C ALA A 18 2.28 -14.72 30.18
N THR A 19 2.14 -14.26 31.43
CA THR A 19 3.26 -13.84 32.29
C THR A 19 3.71 -15.01 33.16
N PRO A 20 5.02 -15.29 33.31
CA PRO A 20 5.49 -16.20 34.34
C PRO A 20 5.66 -15.45 35.67
N ALA A 21 5.04 -15.97 36.72
CA ALA A 21 5.32 -15.60 38.10
C ALA A 21 6.64 -16.22 38.60
N PRO A 22 7.18 -15.72 39.73
CA PRO A 22 7.63 -16.66 40.75
C PRO A 22 7.03 -16.36 42.13
N ASP A 23 6.55 -17.46 42.72
CA ASP A 23 6.44 -17.84 44.13
C ASP A 23 6.33 -16.78 45.24
N SER A 24 5.23 -16.90 45.99
CA SER A 24 5.14 -16.51 47.40
C SER A 24 5.51 -17.72 48.29
N PRO A 25 5.89 -17.50 49.57
CA PRO A 25 4.86 -17.73 50.58
C PRO A 25 4.90 -16.85 51.85
N LYS A 26 3.67 -16.50 52.29
CA LYS A 26 3.10 -16.45 53.68
C LYS A 26 3.70 -15.47 54.71
N LYS A 27 2.89 -14.52 55.24
CA LYS A 27 2.04 -14.58 56.47
C LYS A 27 2.82 -15.07 57.71
N ASP A 28 2.93 -14.33 58.81
CA ASP A 28 1.83 -13.76 59.61
C ASP A 28 2.31 -12.71 60.64
N GLN A 29 1.39 -11.77 60.93
CA GLN A 29 1.05 -11.14 62.23
C GLN A 29 2.05 -10.31 63.06
N GLY A 30 1.75 -9.01 63.15
CA GLY A 30 1.40 -8.32 64.41
C GLY A 30 2.53 -7.72 65.28
N PRO A 31 2.25 -6.64 66.05
CA PRO A 31 3.14 -5.48 66.15
C PRO A 31 3.78 -5.28 67.53
N GLU A 32 4.89 -4.54 67.61
CA GLU A 32 5.04 -3.36 68.49
C GLU A 32 6.35 -2.58 68.26
N GLN A 33 6.17 -1.26 68.22
CA GLN A 33 7.09 -0.11 68.30
C GLN A 33 8.60 -0.33 68.54
N ASN A 34 9.44 0.30 67.70
CA ASN A 34 10.19 1.48 68.12
C ASN A 34 10.85 2.21 66.94
N ALA A 35 10.94 3.53 67.11
CA ALA A 35 11.42 4.52 66.15
C ALA A 35 12.87 4.29 65.66
N SER A 36 13.12 4.67 64.40
CA SER A 36 14.13 5.65 64.00
C SER A 36 14.30 5.67 62.48
N GLU A 37 14.08 6.84 61.89
CA GLU A 37 14.46 7.19 60.52
C GLU A 37 15.98 7.08 60.33
N SER A 38 16.41 6.45 59.25
CA SER A 38 17.73 6.69 58.65
C SER A 38 17.67 6.35 57.16
N THR A 39 17.71 7.40 56.36
CA THR A 39 17.98 7.41 54.92
C THR A 39 19.49 7.27 54.68
N SER A 40 19.84 6.39 53.75
CA SER A 40 21.15 6.20 53.11
C SER A 40 20.90 6.33 51.60
N ASP A 41 21.75 6.82 50.72
CA ASP A 41 23.11 7.31 50.78
C ASP A 41 23.31 8.05 49.45
N SER A 42 23.82 9.29 49.48
CA SER A 42 24.52 9.89 48.34
C SER A 42 25.96 10.14 48.79
N GLN A 43 26.82 9.16 48.50
CA GLN A 43 28.27 9.33 48.59
C GLN A 43 28.73 10.23 47.44
N VAL A 44 29.00 11.50 47.76
CA VAL A 44 29.86 12.36 46.95
C VAL A 44 31.31 12.07 47.34
N ALA A 45 32.06 11.53 46.38
CA ALA A 45 33.50 11.37 46.48
C ALA A 45 34.19 12.75 46.65
N THR A 46 35.06 12.80 47.63
CA THR A 46 35.89 13.89 48.10
C THR A 46 36.82 14.47 47.03
N GLN A 47 36.78 15.79 46.83
CA GLN A 47 37.95 16.53 46.32
C GLN A 47 38.87 16.92 47.50
N PRO A 48 40.20 16.94 47.30
CA PRO A 48 41.17 17.14 48.37
C PRO A 48 41.23 18.61 48.80
N GLU A 49 41.29 18.83 50.11
CA GLU A 49 41.66 20.10 50.73
C GLU A 49 42.99 20.61 50.16
N ASN A 50 42.94 21.67 49.36
CA ASN A 50 44.05 22.60 49.21
C ASN A 50 43.70 23.87 49.97
N LYS A 51 44.27 24.00 51.17
CA LYS A 51 44.38 25.28 51.88
C LYS A 51 45.12 26.27 51.00
N LYS A 52 44.38 27.14 50.31
CA LYS A 52 44.82 28.50 49.98
C LYS A 52 43.95 29.44 50.78
N ASP A 53 44.59 30.38 51.47
CA ASP A 53 43.93 31.45 52.23
C ASP A 53 42.78 32.06 51.42
N ASN A 54 41.55 31.92 51.93
CA ASN A 54 40.38 32.61 51.39
C ASN A 54 40.51 34.09 51.76
N LEU A 55 41.21 34.84 50.91
CA LEU A 55 40.91 36.26 50.73
C LEU A 55 39.40 36.37 50.44
N PRO A 56 38.68 37.34 51.02
CA PRO A 56 37.28 37.53 50.70
C PRO A 56 37.16 37.71 49.19
N MET A 57 36.42 36.81 48.51
CA MET A 57 36.10 36.93 47.08
C MET A 57 35.70 38.37 46.80
N SER A 58 36.35 38.99 45.84
CA SER A 58 36.02 40.36 45.45
C SER A 58 34.56 40.40 45.01
N VAL A 59 33.92 41.56 45.14
CA VAL A 59 32.60 41.80 44.55
C VAL A 59 32.62 41.46 43.04
N HIS A 60 33.78 41.63 42.40
CA HIS A 60 34.01 41.24 41.01
C HIS A 60 33.91 39.72 40.79
N ASP A 61 34.54 38.90 41.62
CA ASP A 61 34.54 37.43 41.48
C ASP A 61 33.14 36.84 41.78
N LYS A 62 32.42 37.45 42.73
CA LYS A 62 31.01 37.10 43.00
C LYS A 62 30.11 37.44 41.82
N ARG A 63 30.32 38.60 41.18
CA ARG A 63 29.59 39.01 39.97
C ARG A 63 29.84 38.02 38.83
N ILE A 64 31.10 37.66 38.55
CA ILE A 64 31.44 36.69 37.49
C ILE A 64 30.79 35.33 37.75
N ASN A 65 30.81 34.83 38.99
CA ASN A 65 30.17 33.56 39.32
C ASN A 65 28.65 33.60 39.12
N ILE A 66 28.00 34.71 39.49
CA ILE A 66 26.57 34.92 39.23
C ILE A 66 26.30 35.01 37.72
N GLU A 67 27.14 35.71 36.95
CA GLU A 67 27.06 35.78 35.48
C GLU A 67 27.16 34.37 34.86
N GLU A 68 28.09 33.53 35.32
CA GLU A 68 28.20 32.13 34.88
C GLU A 68 26.97 31.28 35.25
N GLN A 69 26.44 31.42 36.47
CA GLN A 69 25.21 30.73 36.90
C GLN A 69 23.99 31.18 36.12
N MET A 70 23.86 32.49 35.86
CA MET A 70 22.80 33.04 35.03
C MET A 70 22.90 32.52 33.59
N ASN A 71 24.11 32.45 33.03
CA ASN A 71 24.33 31.85 31.72
C ASN A 71 23.94 30.36 31.70
N GLY A 72 24.31 29.58 32.72
CA GLY A 72 23.93 28.18 32.83
C GLY A 72 22.41 27.97 32.94
N LEU A 73 21.73 28.76 33.77
CA LEU A 73 20.27 28.71 33.91
C LEU A 73 19.56 29.12 32.62
N SER A 74 20.09 30.13 31.94
CA SER A 74 19.59 30.61 30.66
C SER A 74 19.63 29.51 29.58
N HIS A 75 20.73 28.75 29.51
CA HIS A 75 20.84 27.58 28.63
C HIS A 75 19.83 26.48 28.97
N GLN A 76 19.68 26.15 30.26
CA GLN A 76 18.71 25.15 30.71
C GLN A 76 17.28 25.56 30.37
N TYR A 77 16.93 26.83 30.57
CA TYR A 77 15.62 27.37 30.22
C TYR A 77 15.36 27.28 28.71
N ALA A 78 16.33 27.67 27.88
CA ALA A 78 16.19 27.59 26.42
C ALA A 78 16.00 26.14 25.95
N GLN A 79 16.75 25.19 26.51
CA GLN A 79 16.60 23.77 26.22
C GLN A 79 15.20 23.26 26.61
N LEU A 80 14.76 23.50 27.85
CA LEU A 80 13.44 23.08 28.31
C LEU A 80 12.29 23.71 27.50
N ARG A 81 12.46 24.98 27.09
CA ARG A 81 11.50 25.67 26.21
C ARG A 81 11.40 24.99 24.85
N ASN A 82 12.54 24.60 24.26
CA ASN A 82 12.57 23.88 22.98
C ASN A 82 12.04 22.44 23.10
N ASP A 83 12.32 21.74 24.20
CA ASP A 83 11.78 20.39 24.45
C ASP A 83 10.25 20.45 24.61
N LEU A 84 9.72 21.42 25.37
CA LEU A 84 8.28 21.62 25.50
C LEU A 84 7.64 21.96 24.15
N LYS A 85 8.27 22.87 23.39
CA LYS A 85 7.86 23.21 22.02
C LYS A 85 7.78 21.97 21.14
N THR A 86 8.81 21.12 21.17
CA THR A 86 8.84 19.88 20.38
C THR A 86 7.74 18.89 20.79
N ASN A 87 7.54 18.69 22.10
CA ASN A 87 6.54 17.75 22.61
C ASN A 87 5.11 18.17 22.27
N LEU A 88 4.74 19.44 22.46
CA LEU A 88 3.39 19.94 22.19
C LEU A 88 3.00 19.79 20.72
N PHE A 89 3.97 19.94 19.81
CA PHE A 89 3.69 19.77 18.39
C PHE A 89 3.74 18.34 17.92
N THR A 90 4.57 17.50 18.54
CA THR A 90 4.47 16.05 18.33
C THR A 90 3.08 15.56 18.73
N GLU A 91 2.58 16.03 19.86
CA GLU A 91 1.22 15.73 20.34
C GLU A 91 0.15 16.28 19.37
N LYS A 92 0.30 17.50 18.86
CA LYS A 92 -0.58 18.06 17.83
C LYS A 92 -0.58 17.23 16.54
N ASP A 93 0.59 16.85 16.04
CA ASP A 93 0.76 16.06 14.82
C ASP A 93 0.12 14.67 14.99
N ASP A 94 0.29 14.03 16.15
CA ASP A 94 -0.36 12.77 16.49
C ASP A 94 -1.89 12.90 16.46
N PHE A 95 -2.43 14.00 17.00
CA PHE A 95 -3.86 14.28 16.92
C PHE A 95 -4.33 14.55 15.49
N GLU A 96 -3.58 15.28 14.67
CA GLU A 96 -3.90 15.52 13.27
C GLU A 96 -3.86 14.23 12.42
N ALA A 97 -2.87 13.36 12.65
CA ALA A 97 -2.77 12.06 12.02
C ALA A 97 -3.93 11.14 12.43
N LYS A 98 -4.28 11.13 13.72
CA LYS A 98 -5.44 10.39 14.23
C LYS A 98 -6.74 10.93 13.62
N LYS A 99 -6.89 12.26 13.53
CA LYS A 99 -8.03 12.91 12.87
C LYS A 99 -8.16 12.46 11.42
N ALA A 100 -7.08 12.51 10.64
CA ALA A 100 -7.08 12.08 9.24
C ALA A 100 -7.49 10.60 9.08
N THR A 101 -7.06 9.74 10.01
CA THR A 101 -7.43 8.32 10.04
C THR A 101 -8.92 8.14 10.32
N LEU A 102 -9.45 8.82 11.34
CA LEU A 102 -10.88 8.78 11.69
C LEU A 102 -11.76 9.37 10.58
N ASP A 103 -11.34 10.48 9.95
CA ASP A 103 -12.04 11.08 8.80
C ASP A 103 -12.14 10.08 7.63
N LYS A 104 -11.08 9.29 7.37
CA LYS A 104 -11.08 8.23 6.35
C LYS A 104 -12.02 7.08 6.73
N TYR A 105 -12.01 6.68 7.99
CA TYR A 105 -12.90 5.64 8.49
C TYR A 105 -14.36 6.06 8.40
N LEU A 106 -14.69 7.29 8.80
CA LEU A 106 -16.02 7.89 8.71
C LEU A 106 -16.55 7.92 7.27
N LYS A 107 -15.70 8.23 6.28
CA LYS A 107 -16.07 8.16 4.85
C LYS A 107 -16.44 6.75 4.41
N THR A 108 -15.75 5.74 4.93
CA THR A 108 -16.03 4.33 4.62
C THR A 108 -17.36 3.91 5.21
N LEU A 109 -17.61 4.23 6.48
CA LEU A 109 -18.89 3.97 7.15
C LEU A 109 -20.07 4.61 6.41
N LYS A 110 -19.97 5.89 5.99
CA LYS A 110 -21.04 6.57 5.21
C LYS A 110 -21.35 5.86 3.90
N ARG A 111 -20.33 5.33 3.25
CA ARG A 111 -20.51 4.58 2.00
C ARG A 111 -21.22 3.25 2.26
N ASP A 112 -20.83 2.54 3.30
CA ASP A 112 -21.39 1.23 3.65
C ASP A 112 -22.83 1.37 4.18
N GLU A 113 -23.14 2.47 4.88
CA GLU A 113 -24.51 2.83 5.28
C GLU A 113 -25.38 3.10 4.05
N LYS A 114 -24.88 3.89 3.08
CA LYS A 114 -25.60 4.13 1.82
C LYS A 114 -25.88 2.84 1.07
N GLU A 115 -24.88 1.98 0.89
CA GLU A 115 -25.05 0.69 0.20
C GLU A 115 -26.07 -0.21 0.92
N SER A 116 -26.06 -0.22 2.26
CA SER A 116 -27.02 -0.98 3.07
C SER A 116 -28.44 -0.42 2.93
N ASN A 117 -28.60 0.89 2.91
CA ASN A 117 -29.89 1.56 2.70
C ASN A 117 -30.46 1.31 1.30
N ASP A 118 -29.63 1.38 0.27
CA ASP A 118 -30.03 1.08 -1.12
C ASP A 118 -30.52 -0.37 -1.23
N LYS A 119 -29.77 -1.34 -0.68
CA LYS A 119 -30.19 -2.76 -0.62
C LYS A 119 -31.48 -2.97 0.19
N LEU A 120 -31.66 -2.22 1.27
CA LEU A 120 -32.87 -2.29 2.09
C LEU A 120 -34.09 -1.80 1.31
N ALA A 121 -33.95 -0.69 0.59
CA ALA A 121 -35.00 -0.14 -0.27
C ALA A 121 -35.37 -1.13 -1.40
N ASP A 122 -34.36 -1.68 -2.09
CA ASP A 122 -34.55 -2.68 -3.15
C ASP A 122 -35.26 -3.93 -2.62
N THR A 123 -34.85 -4.44 -1.46
CA THR A 123 -35.46 -5.63 -0.84
C THR A 123 -36.91 -5.35 -0.39
N LYS A 124 -37.20 -4.14 0.13
CA LYS A 124 -38.56 -3.72 0.49
C LYS A 124 -39.47 -3.53 -0.74
N ALA A 125 -38.90 -3.22 -1.90
CA ALA A 125 -39.66 -3.07 -3.15
C ALA A 125 -39.99 -4.41 -3.83
N GLN A 126 -39.31 -5.50 -3.48
CA GLN A 126 -39.61 -6.83 -4.01
C GLN A 126 -40.98 -7.32 -3.55
N ASN A 127 -41.75 -7.87 -4.48
CA ASN A 127 -43.07 -8.43 -4.24
C ASN A 127 -43.27 -9.77 -4.96
N ASP A 128 -44.39 -10.43 -4.67
CA ASP A 128 -44.71 -11.74 -5.25
C ASP A 128 -45.77 -11.64 -6.37
N ASP A 129 -45.96 -10.47 -6.99
CA ASP A 129 -47.10 -10.26 -7.90
C ASP A 129 -47.03 -11.17 -9.13
N ALA A 130 -45.85 -11.31 -9.75
CA ALA A 130 -45.65 -12.23 -10.86
C ALA A 130 -45.88 -13.70 -10.46
N ALA A 131 -45.47 -14.09 -9.25
CA ALA A 131 -45.69 -15.44 -8.75
C ALA A 131 -47.18 -15.71 -8.44
N LYS A 132 -47.90 -14.71 -7.90
CA LYS A 132 -49.35 -14.75 -7.68
C LYS A 132 -50.11 -14.87 -8.99
N GLU A 133 -49.70 -14.12 -10.03
CA GLU A 133 -50.29 -14.22 -11.37
C GLU A 133 -50.10 -15.61 -11.96
N HIS A 134 -48.88 -16.16 -11.87
CA HIS A 134 -48.59 -17.51 -12.33
C HIS A 134 -49.40 -18.59 -11.57
N LEU A 135 -49.51 -18.46 -10.24
CA LEU A 135 -50.33 -19.34 -9.41
C LEU A 135 -51.82 -19.27 -9.79
N ALA A 136 -52.33 -18.08 -10.12
CA ALA A 136 -53.71 -17.90 -10.58
C ALA A 136 -53.96 -18.63 -11.91
N ILE A 137 -53.01 -18.56 -12.86
CA ILE A 137 -53.07 -19.26 -14.15
C ILE A 137 -53.06 -20.79 -13.92
N VAL A 138 -52.14 -21.30 -13.11
CA VAL A 138 -52.07 -22.75 -12.80
C VAL A 138 -53.37 -23.24 -12.18
N ASN A 139 -53.94 -22.49 -11.22
CA ASN A 139 -55.21 -22.84 -10.60
C ASN A 139 -56.39 -22.78 -11.58
N ALA A 140 -56.39 -21.83 -12.52
CA ALA A 140 -57.40 -21.74 -13.58
C ALA A 140 -57.33 -22.97 -14.51
N ASN A 141 -56.14 -23.34 -14.97
CA ASN A 141 -55.92 -24.52 -15.80
C ASN A 141 -56.32 -25.81 -15.08
N ARG A 142 -56.00 -25.93 -13.78
CA ARG A 142 -56.43 -27.05 -12.95
C ARG A 142 -57.95 -27.16 -12.94
N LYS A 143 -58.65 -26.04 -12.71
CA LYS A 143 -60.11 -26.00 -12.66
C LYS A 143 -60.74 -26.42 -13.99
N GLU A 144 -60.19 -25.96 -15.11
CA GLU A 144 -60.63 -26.37 -16.46
C GLU A 144 -60.49 -27.89 -16.65
N GLN A 145 -59.38 -28.48 -16.20
CA GLN A 145 -59.21 -29.94 -16.26
C GLN A 145 -60.14 -30.71 -15.32
N GLU A 146 -60.44 -30.17 -14.12
CA GLU A 146 -61.42 -30.76 -13.20
C GLU A 146 -62.84 -30.76 -13.82
N GLU A 147 -63.22 -29.70 -14.54
CA GLU A 147 -64.48 -29.64 -15.28
C GLU A 147 -64.50 -30.64 -16.45
N ASN A 148 -63.40 -30.75 -17.20
CA ASN A 148 -63.26 -31.74 -18.28
C ASN A 148 -63.34 -33.19 -17.76
N LEU A 149 -62.69 -33.47 -16.61
CA LEU A 149 -62.76 -34.77 -15.95
C LEU A 149 -64.20 -35.13 -15.58
N ALA A 150 -64.96 -34.18 -15.01
CA ALA A 150 -66.36 -34.40 -14.65
C ALA A 150 -67.21 -34.73 -15.89
N LYS A 151 -66.95 -34.06 -17.02
CA LYS A 151 -67.63 -34.33 -18.29
C LYS A 151 -67.32 -35.74 -18.80
N LEU A 152 -66.05 -36.14 -18.84
CA LEU A 152 -65.65 -37.49 -19.25
C LEU A 152 -66.24 -38.56 -18.33
N GLN A 153 -66.26 -38.35 -17.01
CA GLN A 153 -66.90 -39.28 -16.08
C GLN A 153 -68.40 -39.43 -16.35
N SER A 154 -69.08 -38.35 -16.75
CA SER A 154 -70.49 -38.40 -17.16
C SER A 154 -70.66 -39.23 -18.44
N GLU A 155 -69.84 -38.98 -19.47
CA GLU A 155 -69.87 -39.72 -20.73
C GLU A 155 -69.60 -41.22 -20.50
N LEU A 156 -68.65 -41.57 -19.61
CA LEU A 156 -68.38 -42.97 -19.24
C LEU A 156 -69.59 -43.65 -18.59
N ASN A 157 -70.30 -42.94 -17.71
CA ASN A 157 -71.48 -43.47 -17.02
C ASN A 157 -72.64 -43.72 -17.99
N GLU A 158 -72.86 -42.80 -18.94
CA GLU A 158 -73.86 -42.97 -20.01
C GLU A 158 -73.52 -44.18 -20.87
N LEU A 159 -72.27 -44.32 -21.29
CA LEU A 159 -71.79 -45.42 -22.11
C LEU A 159 -71.93 -46.77 -21.39
N ASN A 160 -71.56 -46.84 -20.11
CA ASN A 160 -71.76 -48.04 -19.29
C ASN A 160 -73.24 -48.42 -19.15
N SER A 161 -74.14 -47.43 -19.06
CA SER A 161 -75.59 -47.66 -19.04
C SER A 161 -76.08 -48.26 -20.36
N GLU A 162 -75.55 -47.78 -21.50
CA GLU A 162 -75.87 -48.32 -22.82
C GLU A 162 -75.35 -49.75 -23.00
N ILE A 163 -74.09 -50.02 -22.60
CA ILE A 163 -73.51 -51.37 -22.60
C ILE A 163 -74.38 -52.33 -21.77
N ASN A 164 -74.80 -51.94 -20.57
CA ASN A 164 -75.66 -52.76 -19.72
C ASN A 164 -77.01 -53.05 -20.39
N THR A 165 -77.60 -52.05 -21.04
CA THR A 165 -78.87 -52.20 -21.77
C THR A 165 -78.74 -53.16 -22.95
N LYS A 166 -77.66 -53.04 -23.73
CA LYS A 166 -77.37 -53.93 -24.87
C LYS A 166 -77.04 -55.35 -24.40
N THR A 167 -76.34 -55.49 -23.28
CA THR A 167 -76.02 -56.78 -22.64
C THR A 167 -77.30 -57.49 -22.20
N ALA A 168 -78.22 -56.79 -21.54
CA ALA A 168 -79.51 -57.36 -21.16
C ALA A 168 -80.35 -57.78 -22.39
N LYS A 169 -80.29 -57.00 -23.48
CA LYS A 169 -80.93 -57.38 -24.76
C LYS A 169 -80.29 -58.63 -25.37
N LEU A 170 -78.97 -58.74 -25.34
CA LEU A 170 -78.24 -59.92 -25.80
C LEU A 170 -78.64 -61.17 -24.99
N GLU A 171 -78.75 -61.06 -23.67
CA GLU A 171 -79.24 -62.14 -22.80
C GLU A 171 -80.67 -62.56 -23.17
N SER A 172 -81.57 -61.60 -23.44
CA SER A 172 -82.92 -61.90 -23.91
C SER A 172 -82.91 -62.64 -25.24
N LEU A 173 -82.13 -62.19 -26.23
CA LEU A 173 -82.02 -62.85 -27.54
C LEU A 173 -81.43 -64.26 -27.43
N GLN A 174 -80.49 -64.48 -26.51
CA GLN A 174 -79.95 -65.81 -26.22
C GLN A 174 -80.99 -66.75 -25.60
N ASN A 175 -81.84 -66.23 -24.71
CA ASN A 175 -82.95 -66.98 -24.15
C ASN A 175 -83.99 -67.34 -25.22
N ASP A 176 -84.32 -66.39 -26.11
CA ASP A 176 -85.24 -66.61 -27.22
C ASP A 176 -84.68 -67.67 -28.19
N LEU A 177 -83.38 -67.63 -28.49
CA LEU A 177 -82.70 -68.65 -29.29
C LEU A 177 -82.77 -70.03 -28.63
N ALA A 178 -82.51 -70.12 -27.33
CA ALA A 178 -82.62 -71.37 -26.59
C ALA A 178 -84.06 -71.91 -26.57
N HIS A 179 -85.06 -71.04 -26.44
CA HIS A 179 -86.48 -71.42 -26.51
C HIS A 179 -86.88 -71.90 -27.92
N ASN A 180 -86.36 -71.27 -28.97
CA ASN A 180 -86.54 -71.71 -30.36
C ASN A 180 -85.92 -73.10 -30.59
N GLU A 181 -84.70 -73.35 -30.09
CA GLU A 181 -84.02 -74.66 -30.17
C GLU A 181 -84.74 -75.75 -29.36
N GLN A 182 -85.27 -75.40 -28.18
CA GLN A 182 -86.10 -76.30 -27.39
C GLN A 182 -87.41 -76.64 -28.11
N SER A 183 -88.05 -75.64 -28.73
CA SER A 183 -89.29 -75.83 -29.50
C SER A 183 -89.07 -76.81 -30.67
N GLU A 184 -87.93 -76.73 -31.38
CA GLU A 184 -87.57 -77.72 -32.41
C GLU A 184 -87.41 -79.14 -31.79
N THR A 185 -86.77 -79.22 -30.63
CA THR A 185 -86.54 -80.49 -29.92
C THR A 185 -87.84 -81.14 -29.44
N ASP A 186 -88.77 -80.36 -28.90
CA ASP A 186 -90.09 -80.82 -28.44
C ASP A 186 -90.94 -81.30 -29.61
N MET A 187 -90.87 -80.60 -30.75
CA MET A 187 -91.53 -80.98 -31.99
C MET A 187 -90.99 -82.31 -32.54
N SER A 188 -89.65 -82.47 -32.55
CA SER A 188 -88.97 -83.73 -32.91
C SER A 188 -89.34 -84.89 -31.97
N THR A 189 -89.45 -84.62 -30.66
CA THR A 189 -89.83 -85.61 -29.65
C THR A 189 -91.28 -86.05 -29.82
N SER A 190 -92.19 -85.11 -30.08
CA SER A 190 -93.61 -85.39 -30.33
C SER A 190 -93.84 -86.33 -31.53
N ILE A 191 -93.01 -86.23 -32.59
CA ILE A 191 -93.03 -87.19 -33.71
C ILE A 191 -92.51 -88.55 -33.26
N LYS A 192 -91.39 -88.60 -32.52
CA LYS A 192 -90.74 -89.86 -32.09
C LYS A 192 -91.58 -90.68 -31.11
N GLU A 193 -92.41 -90.03 -30.30
CA GLU A 193 -93.26 -90.68 -29.31
C GLU A 193 -94.59 -91.20 -29.87
N GLU A 194 -95.01 -90.76 -31.06
CA GLU A 194 -96.22 -91.23 -31.75
C GLU A 194 -96.01 -92.63 -32.34
N LYS A 195 -96.97 -93.54 -32.10
CA LYS A 195 -96.90 -94.96 -32.50
C LYS A 195 -97.85 -95.31 -33.66
N ASP A 196 -98.72 -94.38 -34.05
CA ASP A 196 -99.64 -94.51 -35.19
C ASP A 196 -99.06 -93.85 -36.45
N LEU A 197 -98.83 -94.65 -37.50
CA LEU A 197 -98.21 -94.21 -38.74
C LEU A 197 -99.01 -93.12 -39.49
N GLN A 198 -100.35 -93.14 -39.41
CA GLN A 198 -101.20 -92.13 -40.07
C GLN A 198 -101.20 -90.81 -39.30
N LYS A 199 -101.19 -90.85 -37.95
CA LYS A 199 -101.04 -89.66 -37.12
C LYS A 199 -99.63 -89.06 -37.21
N MET A 200 -98.61 -89.90 -37.33
CA MET A 200 -97.22 -89.47 -37.51
C MET A 200 -97.04 -88.70 -38.84
N LEU A 201 -97.69 -89.15 -39.92
CA LEU A 201 -97.70 -88.44 -41.20
C LEU A 201 -98.45 -87.09 -41.13
N ALA A 202 -99.58 -87.05 -40.42
CA ALA A 202 -100.32 -85.80 -40.20
C ALA A 202 -99.53 -84.80 -39.35
N LEU A 203 -98.88 -85.26 -38.28
CA LEU A 203 -97.99 -84.45 -37.44
C LEU A 203 -96.80 -83.93 -38.25
N MET A 204 -96.15 -84.75 -39.07
CA MET A 204 -95.05 -84.30 -39.93
C MET A 204 -95.48 -83.20 -40.92
N GLU A 205 -96.69 -83.30 -41.50
CA GLU A 205 -97.17 -82.29 -42.45
C GLU A 205 -97.55 -80.98 -41.74
N ASP A 206 -98.23 -81.04 -40.60
CA ASP A 206 -98.56 -79.85 -39.79
C ASP A 206 -97.29 -79.15 -39.25
N GLN A 207 -96.30 -79.94 -38.83
CA GLN A 207 -95.07 -79.41 -38.25
C GLN A 207 -94.06 -78.90 -39.28
N LYS A 208 -94.17 -79.29 -40.56
CA LYS A 208 -93.28 -78.83 -41.64
C LYS A 208 -93.24 -77.31 -41.80
N ASN A 209 -94.40 -76.65 -41.72
CA ASN A 209 -94.48 -75.20 -41.81
C ASN A 209 -93.89 -74.54 -40.56
N SER A 210 -94.16 -75.08 -39.37
CA SER A 210 -93.60 -74.59 -38.11
C SER A 210 -92.07 -74.76 -38.05
N ILE A 211 -91.51 -75.85 -38.59
CA ILE A 211 -90.07 -76.07 -38.67
C ILE A 211 -89.40 -75.00 -39.54
N ASN A 212 -89.97 -74.68 -40.71
CA ASN A 212 -89.43 -73.61 -41.56
C ASN A 212 -89.46 -72.25 -40.84
N THR A 213 -90.55 -71.93 -40.15
CA THR A 213 -90.65 -70.72 -39.32
C THR A 213 -89.58 -70.69 -38.23
N LEU A 214 -89.37 -71.79 -37.49
CA LEU A 214 -88.32 -71.87 -36.47
C LEU A 214 -86.91 -71.68 -37.05
N TYR A 215 -86.62 -72.20 -38.25
CA TYR A 215 -85.34 -72.00 -38.92
C TYR A 215 -85.11 -70.53 -39.33
N ASP A 216 -86.14 -69.87 -39.86
CA ASP A 216 -86.07 -68.45 -40.24
C ASP A 216 -85.90 -67.56 -38.99
N GLU A 217 -86.68 -67.82 -37.93
CA GLU A 217 -86.53 -67.14 -36.63
C GLU A 217 -85.13 -67.35 -36.04
N ARG A 218 -84.59 -68.57 -36.11
CA ARG A 218 -83.23 -68.87 -35.63
C ARG A 218 -82.17 -68.09 -36.38
N LYS A 219 -82.32 -68.00 -37.70
CA LYS A 219 -81.39 -67.24 -38.55
C LYS A 219 -81.43 -65.76 -38.18
N ASP A 220 -82.62 -65.21 -37.98
CA ASP A 220 -82.82 -63.82 -37.57
C ASP A 220 -82.25 -63.57 -36.17
N LEU A 221 -82.56 -64.43 -35.19
CA LEU A 221 -82.01 -64.37 -33.83
C LEU A 221 -80.48 -64.43 -33.82
N LYS A 222 -79.85 -65.32 -34.61
CA LYS A 222 -78.39 -65.37 -34.76
C LYS A 222 -77.82 -64.08 -35.36
N GLY A 223 -78.51 -63.48 -36.33
CA GLY A 223 -78.15 -62.17 -36.88
C GLY A 223 -78.18 -61.09 -35.80
N GLN A 224 -79.30 -60.97 -35.08
CA GLN A 224 -79.46 -59.99 -34.01
C GLN A 224 -78.47 -60.19 -32.85
N ILE A 225 -78.11 -61.43 -32.52
CA ILE A 225 -77.08 -61.75 -31.51
C ILE A 225 -75.71 -61.25 -31.96
N ASN A 226 -75.32 -61.51 -33.22
CA ASN A 226 -74.04 -61.04 -33.74
C ASN A 226 -73.98 -59.51 -33.75
N ASP A 227 -75.04 -58.84 -34.23
CA ASP A 227 -75.13 -57.38 -34.24
C ASP A 227 -75.02 -56.80 -32.81
N ALA A 228 -75.70 -57.41 -31.83
CA ALA A 228 -75.62 -57.00 -30.44
C ALA A 228 -74.22 -57.23 -29.83
N GLN A 229 -73.53 -58.32 -30.20
CA GLN A 229 -72.15 -58.58 -29.76
C GLN A 229 -71.16 -57.59 -30.37
N GLU A 230 -71.31 -57.24 -31.65
CA GLU A 230 -70.50 -56.21 -32.30
C GLU A 230 -70.71 -54.83 -31.66
N ASP A 231 -71.98 -54.44 -31.42
CA ASP A 231 -72.33 -53.21 -30.71
C ASP A 231 -71.66 -53.15 -29.33
N ILE A 232 -71.79 -54.21 -28.52
CA ILE A 232 -71.18 -54.28 -27.18
C ILE A 232 -69.65 -54.19 -27.27
N THR A 233 -69.04 -54.88 -28.23
CA THR A 233 -67.58 -54.84 -28.41
C THR A 233 -67.10 -53.43 -28.76
N LYS A 234 -67.83 -52.73 -29.64
CA LYS A 234 -67.54 -51.34 -30.00
C LYS A 234 -67.69 -50.39 -28.82
N LEU A 235 -68.80 -50.47 -28.08
CA LEU A 235 -69.06 -49.63 -26.92
C LEU A 235 -68.02 -49.86 -25.81
N ASN A 236 -67.59 -51.12 -25.59
CA ASN A 236 -66.49 -51.41 -24.66
C ASN A 236 -65.17 -50.76 -25.10
N GLY A 237 -64.85 -50.78 -26.40
CA GLY A 237 -63.68 -50.07 -26.93
C GLY A 237 -63.75 -48.57 -26.70
N GLU A 238 -64.92 -47.95 -26.92
CA GLU A 238 -65.15 -46.54 -26.62
C GLU A 238 -65.00 -46.25 -25.11
N ALA A 239 -65.44 -47.16 -24.23
CA ALA A 239 -65.30 -47.02 -22.78
C ALA A 239 -63.84 -47.11 -22.31
N ASP A 240 -63.05 -47.99 -22.92
CA ASP A 240 -61.62 -48.14 -22.65
C ASP A 240 -60.81 -46.89 -23.08
N ASP A 241 -61.13 -46.34 -24.25
CA ASP A 241 -60.55 -45.08 -24.73
C ASP A 241 -60.88 -43.92 -23.79
N LEU A 242 -62.12 -43.87 -23.32
CA LEU A 242 -62.60 -42.82 -22.42
C LEU A 242 -61.98 -42.95 -21.02
N ASN A 243 -61.82 -44.17 -20.51
CA ASN A 243 -61.05 -44.47 -19.29
C ASN A 243 -59.57 -44.05 -19.41
N THR A 244 -58.97 -44.24 -20.58
CA THR A 244 -57.60 -43.79 -20.86
C THR A 244 -57.51 -42.27 -20.83
N ASN A 245 -58.49 -41.56 -21.40
CA ASN A 245 -58.54 -40.10 -21.36
C ASN A 245 -58.76 -39.56 -19.94
N ILE A 246 -59.66 -40.17 -19.17
CA ILE A 246 -59.87 -39.87 -17.74
C ILE A 246 -58.55 -40.00 -16.96
N SER A 247 -57.79 -41.07 -17.22
CA SER A 247 -56.50 -41.29 -16.55
C SER A 247 -55.49 -40.19 -16.89
N LYS A 248 -55.40 -39.78 -18.17
CA LYS A 248 -54.52 -38.68 -18.60
C LYS A 248 -54.89 -37.34 -17.96
N VAL A 249 -56.18 -37.01 -17.93
CA VAL A 249 -56.66 -35.76 -17.30
C VAL A 249 -56.39 -35.78 -15.79
N ASN A 250 -56.57 -36.92 -15.12
CA ASN A 250 -56.20 -37.06 -13.71
C ASN A 250 -54.72 -36.81 -13.46
N THR A 251 -53.83 -37.33 -14.32
CA THR A 251 -52.39 -37.03 -14.24
C THR A 251 -52.13 -35.53 -14.39
N GLN A 252 -52.73 -34.87 -15.38
CA GLN A 252 -52.57 -33.42 -15.57
C GLN A 252 -53.06 -32.59 -14.39
N ILE A 253 -54.18 -32.97 -13.77
CA ILE A 253 -54.67 -32.32 -12.54
C ILE A 253 -53.67 -32.45 -11.40
N ASN A 254 -53.07 -33.63 -11.23
CA ASN A 254 -52.05 -33.85 -10.21
C ASN A 254 -50.78 -33.04 -10.48
N ASP A 255 -50.34 -32.95 -11.74
CA ASP A 255 -49.20 -32.13 -12.14
C ASP A 255 -49.46 -30.64 -11.83
N PHE A 256 -50.66 -30.12 -12.13
CA PHE A 256 -51.03 -28.75 -11.77
C PHE A 256 -51.10 -28.52 -10.26
N LYS A 257 -51.56 -29.50 -9.47
CA LYS A 257 -51.51 -29.42 -8.00
C LYS A 257 -50.08 -29.35 -7.49
N GLN A 258 -49.18 -30.16 -8.04
CA GLN A 258 -47.77 -30.12 -7.68
C GLN A 258 -47.15 -28.77 -8.03
N GLN A 259 -47.37 -28.27 -9.25
CA GLN A 259 -46.88 -26.95 -9.67
C GLN A 259 -47.39 -25.83 -8.77
N ALA A 260 -48.67 -25.85 -8.39
CA ALA A 260 -49.24 -24.86 -7.47
C ALA A 260 -48.53 -24.89 -6.11
N ASN A 261 -48.32 -26.08 -5.53
CA ASN A 261 -47.61 -26.23 -4.27
C ASN A 261 -46.16 -25.74 -4.35
N GLU A 262 -45.44 -26.07 -5.43
CA GLU A 262 -44.06 -25.61 -5.66
C GLU A 262 -43.96 -24.08 -5.74
N ILE A 263 -44.93 -23.43 -6.39
CA ILE A 263 -45.01 -21.96 -6.45
C ILE A 263 -45.28 -21.37 -5.06
N GLU A 264 -46.24 -21.93 -4.31
CA GLU A 264 -46.56 -21.48 -2.95
C GLU A 264 -45.37 -21.63 -1.98
N ASP A 265 -44.70 -22.77 -2.01
CA ASP A 265 -43.51 -23.03 -1.19
C ASP A 265 -42.38 -22.06 -1.52
N LYS A 266 -42.16 -21.80 -2.81
CA LYS A 266 -41.16 -20.82 -3.25
C LYS A 266 -41.52 -19.41 -2.80
N MET A 267 -42.77 -18.99 -2.95
CA MET A 267 -43.24 -17.68 -2.46
C MET A 267 -43.03 -17.54 -0.95
N LYS A 268 -43.33 -18.58 -0.18
CA LYS A 268 -43.12 -18.59 1.28
C LYS A 268 -41.64 -18.51 1.64
N SER A 269 -40.79 -19.25 0.94
CA SER A 269 -39.35 -19.22 1.12
C SER A 269 -38.77 -17.83 0.80
N ASP A 270 -39.14 -17.26 -0.35
CA ASP A 270 -38.69 -15.94 -0.78
C ASP A 270 -39.17 -14.85 0.19
N HIS A 271 -40.41 -14.94 0.67
CA HIS A 271 -40.96 -14.02 1.68
C HIS A 271 -40.18 -14.07 2.98
N ASN A 272 -39.90 -15.27 3.51
CA ASN A 272 -39.12 -15.43 4.74
C ASN A 272 -37.69 -14.90 4.56
N TYR A 273 -37.05 -15.20 3.42
CA TYR A 273 -35.72 -14.70 3.10
C TYR A 273 -35.69 -13.16 3.07
N ARG A 274 -36.71 -12.52 2.46
CA ARG A 274 -36.82 -11.05 2.46
C ARG A 274 -36.98 -10.50 3.87
N ILE A 275 -37.80 -11.11 4.73
CA ILE A 275 -37.96 -10.70 6.14
C ILE A 275 -36.62 -10.77 6.88
N GLU A 276 -35.92 -11.90 6.79
CA GLU A 276 -34.61 -12.07 7.44
C GLU A 276 -33.58 -11.08 6.94
N THR A 277 -33.55 -10.84 5.62
CA THR A 277 -32.65 -9.89 4.98
C THR A 277 -32.95 -8.46 5.43
N ILE A 278 -34.22 -8.05 5.46
CA ILE A 278 -34.65 -6.74 5.95
C ILE A 278 -34.22 -6.55 7.41
N ALA A 279 -34.51 -7.51 8.28
CA ALA A 279 -34.14 -7.43 9.69
C ALA A 279 -32.62 -7.40 9.91
N GLY A 280 -31.86 -8.14 9.09
CA GLY A 280 -30.39 -8.13 9.11
C GLY A 280 -29.83 -6.77 8.67
N LEU A 281 -30.36 -6.20 7.58
CA LEU A 281 -29.97 -4.89 7.08
C LEU A 281 -30.31 -3.77 8.07
N GLU A 282 -31.50 -3.80 8.70
CA GLU A 282 -31.90 -2.82 9.71
C GLU A 282 -30.97 -2.85 10.93
N ARG A 283 -30.59 -4.03 11.42
CA ARG A 283 -29.59 -4.16 12.51
C ARG A 283 -28.22 -3.66 12.08
N HIS A 284 -27.79 -3.95 10.85
CA HIS A 284 -26.50 -3.50 10.33
C HIS A 284 -26.45 -1.96 10.22
N ILE A 285 -27.51 -1.34 9.68
CA ILE A 285 -27.64 0.12 9.59
C ILE A 285 -27.63 0.75 10.99
N GLN A 286 -28.33 0.17 11.97
CA GLN A 286 -28.29 0.65 13.34
C GLN A 286 -26.87 0.60 13.92
N SER A 287 -26.16 -0.52 13.74
CA SER A 287 -24.76 -0.68 14.18
C SER A 287 -23.85 0.37 13.54
N LEU A 288 -24.00 0.62 12.23
CA LEU A 288 -23.26 1.66 11.53
C LEU A 288 -23.57 3.06 12.10
N GLY A 289 -24.82 3.34 12.45
CA GLY A 289 -25.23 4.59 13.09
C GLY A 289 -24.61 4.80 14.49
N GLU A 290 -24.53 3.74 15.30
CA GLU A 290 -23.87 3.76 16.60
C GLU A 290 -22.36 4.01 16.45
N GLU A 291 -21.74 3.36 15.46
CA GLU A 291 -20.32 3.56 15.15
C GLU A 291 -20.03 4.96 14.61
N HIS A 292 -20.93 5.51 13.77
CA HIS A 292 -20.88 6.90 13.34
C HIS A 292 -20.83 7.88 14.51
N SER A 293 -21.76 7.73 15.47
CA SER A 293 -21.85 8.58 16.66
C SER A 293 -20.57 8.51 17.51
N LYS A 294 -20.00 7.31 17.67
CA LYS A 294 -18.74 7.13 18.39
C LYS A 294 -17.58 7.85 17.70
N ILE A 295 -17.41 7.66 16.39
CA ILE A 295 -16.32 8.28 15.63
C ILE A 295 -16.48 9.79 15.57
N ASP A 296 -17.70 10.32 15.41
CA ASP A 296 -17.96 11.75 15.46
C ASP A 296 -17.63 12.34 16.85
N GLY A 297 -17.91 11.60 17.93
CA GLY A 297 -17.49 11.96 19.29
C GLY A 297 -15.97 12.02 19.45
N GLU A 298 -15.26 10.98 19.01
CA GLU A 298 -13.79 10.95 19.04
C GLU A 298 -13.15 12.07 18.19
N LEU A 299 -13.74 12.37 17.03
CA LEU A 299 -13.33 13.50 16.19
C LEU A 299 -13.55 14.84 16.90
N GLY A 300 -14.65 14.99 17.64
CA GLY A 300 -14.92 16.15 18.48
C GLY A 300 -13.82 16.37 19.51
N GLU A 301 -13.51 15.34 20.30
CA GLU A 301 -12.45 15.39 21.32
C GLU A 301 -11.07 15.73 20.71
N ILE A 302 -10.73 15.12 19.57
CA ILE A 302 -9.46 15.39 18.90
C ILE A 302 -9.39 16.83 18.39
N ASN A 303 -10.46 17.35 17.80
CA ASN A 303 -10.50 18.75 17.35
C ASN A 303 -10.36 19.72 18.53
N ASP A 304 -10.98 19.43 19.66
CA ASP A 304 -10.85 20.22 20.89
C ASP A 304 -9.41 20.19 21.44
N ASN A 305 -8.75 19.02 21.42
CA ASN A 305 -7.35 18.88 21.81
C ASN A 305 -6.40 19.66 20.88
N ILE A 306 -6.60 19.57 19.56
CA ILE A 306 -5.83 20.35 18.58
C ILE A 306 -6.02 21.85 18.82
N ALA A 307 -7.25 22.30 19.07
CA ALA A 307 -7.56 23.70 19.35
C ALA A 307 -6.93 24.18 20.67
N TYR A 308 -6.98 23.36 21.71
CA TYR A 308 -6.35 23.62 22.99
C TYR A 308 -4.83 23.77 22.84
N ILE A 309 -4.17 22.79 22.22
CA ILE A 309 -2.71 22.80 22.00
C ILE A 309 -2.31 23.99 21.15
N SER A 310 -3.03 24.26 20.04
CA SER A 310 -2.76 25.41 19.17
C SER A 310 -2.88 26.74 19.93
N LYS A 311 -3.87 26.88 20.81
CA LYS A 311 -4.01 28.05 21.67
C LYS A 311 -2.87 28.13 22.69
N TYR A 312 -2.54 27.04 23.37
CA TYR A 312 -1.47 26.98 24.36
C TYR A 312 -0.12 27.36 23.76
N ILE A 313 0.18 26.85 22.56
CA ILE A 313 1.37 27.21 21.78
C ILE A 313 1.43 28.71 21.55
N LYS A 314 0.33 29.31 21.06
CA LYS A 314 0.26 30.74 20.78
C LYS A 314 0.46 31.57 22.05
N ASP A 315 -0.16 31.16 23.15
CA ASP A 315 -0.09 31.87 24.43
C ASP A 315 1.32 31.78 25.05
N VAL A 316 1.99 30.62 24.97
CA VAL A 316 3.30 30.39 25.61
C VAL A 316 4.47 30.85 24.75
N PHE A 317 4.43 30.63 23.44
CA PHE A 317 5.55 30.93 22.54
C PHE A 317 5.38 32.24 21.76
N HIS A 318 4.21 32.87 21.84
CA HIS A 318 3.86 34.12 21.13
C HIS A 318 4.06 34.04 19.61
N SER A 319 4.06 32.82 19.06
CA SER A 319 4.14 32.57 17.63
C SER A 319 2.82 31.97 17.14
N ALA A 320 2.40 32.42 15.95
CA ALA A 320 1.28 31.79 15.24
C ALA A 320 1.70 30.46 14.58
N TYR A 321 3.01 30.27 14.35
CA TYR A 321 3.57 29.19 13.57
C TYR A 321 4.84 28.63 14.21
N LEU A 322 5.07 27.34 14.04
CA LEU A 322 6.20 26.68 14.66
C LEU A 322 7.44 26.69 13.81
N VAL A 323 8.56 26.86 14.51
CA VAL A 323 9.86 26.39 14.06
C VAL A 323 10.41 25.39 15.07
N ARG A 324 10.49 24.10 14.74
CA ARG A 324 11.06 23.06 15.64
C ARG A 324 12.37 22.52 15.10
N ASP A 325 13.10 21.76 15.89
CA ASP A 325 14.24 21.02 15.38
C ASP A 325 13.81 19.95 14.36
N VAL A 326 14.67 19.71 13.37
CA VAL A 326 14.49 18.65 12.38
C VAL A 326 14.51 17.29 13.07
N TYR A 327 13.45 16.51 12.87
CA TYR A 327 13.36 15.15 13.39
C TYR A 327 14.21 14.21 12.53
N LEU A 328 15.10 13.45 13.17
CA LEU A 328 15.95 12.49 12.49
C LEU A 328 15.51 11.06 12.80
N ASN A 329 15.10 10.32 11.77
CA ASN A 329 14.75 8.92 11.89
C ASN A 329 16.03 8.06 11.96
N LYS A 330 16.28 7.45 13.12
CA LYS A 330 17.49 6.65 13.37
C LYS A 330 17.59 5.38 12.53
N ASP A 331 16.49 4.89 11.95
CA ASP A 331 16.47 3.69 11.13
C ASP A 331 16.85 3.95 9.66
N LYS A 332 16.80 5.22 9.21
CA LYS A 332 17.15 5.61 7.83
C LYS A 332 18.64 5.89 7.65
N GLU A 333 19.17 5.69 6.45
CA GLU A 333 20.51 6.12 6.06
C GLU A 333 20.53 7.59 5.64
N TYR A 334 21.64 8.29 5.90
CA TYR A 334 21.76 9.73 5.59
C TYR A 334 22.90 9.97 4.61
N TYR A 335 22.57 10.67 3.52
CA TYR A 335 23.49 11.00 2.44
C TYR A 335 23.66 12.51 2.33
N VAL A 336 24.86 13.02 2.53
CA VAL A 336 25.17 14.46 2.44
C VAL A 336 25.80 14.76 1.08
N ALA A 337 25.09 15.49 0.24
CA ALA A 337 25.50 15.81 -1.13
C ALA A 337 26.31 17.11 -1.20
N ALA A 338 27.43 17.08 -1.94
CA ALA A 338 28.21 18.27 -2.27
C ALA A 338 28.90 18.16 -3.64
N ASP A 339 28.56 19.06 -4.56
CA ASP A 339 29.20 19.17 -5.88
C ASP A 339 30.57 19.86 -5.83
N ASP A 340 30.73 20.80 -4.91
CA ASP A 340 31.98 21.54 -4.67
C ASP A 340 32.12 21.92 -3.20
N PHE A 341 33.29 21.64 -2.62
CA PHE A 341 33.70 22.11 -1.29
C PHE A 341 35.17 22.54 -1.26
N GLY A 342 35.65 23.16 -2.35
CA GLY A 342 36.99 23.73 -2.42
C GLY A 342 37.19 24.99 -1.56
N THR A 343 36.10 25.70 -1.21
CA THR A 343 36.15 26.92 -0.39
C THR A 343 35.93 26.61 1.09
N GLU A 344 36.49 27.46 1.97
CA GLU A 344 36.29 27.30 3.43
C GLU A 344 34.81 27.34 3.82
N ALA A 345 34.01 28.22 3.21
CA ALA A 345 32.58 28.32 3.46
C ALA A 345 31.84 27.01 3.10
N ALA A 346 32.09 26.46 1.91
CA ALA A 346 31.46 25.21 1.48
C ALA A 346 31.91 24.01 2.32
N GLN A 347 33.18 23.99 2.77
CA GLN A 347 33.64 22.99 3.73
C GLN A 347 32.90 23.10 5.06
N ASN A 348 32.75 24.32 5.59
CA ASN A 348 32.05 24.54 6.85
C ASN A 348 30.59 24.08 6.76
N ASP A 349 29.91 24.32 5.64
CA ASP A 349 28.55 23.83 5.43
C ASP A 349 28.47 22.30 5.34
N LEU A 350 29.34 21.67 4.54
CA LEU A 350 29.40 20.21 4.41
C LEU A 350 29.66 19.56 5.77
N PHE A 351 30.72 19.97 6.46
CA PHE A 351 31.09 19.37 7.74
C PHE A 351 30.16 19.79 8.89
N GLY A 352 29.50 20.94 8.81
CA GLY A 352 28.43 21.33 9.73
C GLY A 352 27.23 20.39 9.63
N MET A 353 26.78 20.06 8.41
CA MET A 353 25.73 19.08 8.18
C MET A 353 26.13 17.69 8.69
N VAL A 354 27.35 17.22 8.34
CA VAL A 354 27.87 15.93 8.81
C VAL A 354 27.93 15.88 10.34
N ASN A 355 28.50 16.90 10.98
CA ASN A 355 28.62 16.98 12.43
C ASN A 355 27.25 16.95 13.13
N TYR A 356 26.29 17.75 12.64
CA TYR A 356 24.94 17.77 13.20
C TYR A 356 24.28 16.39 13.13
N LEU A 357 24.31 15.76 11.95
CA LEU A 357 23.67 14.46 11.72
C LEU A 357 24.33 13.35 12.54
N GLU A 358 25.65 13.22 12.49
CA GLU A 358 26.36 12.15 13.21
C GLU A 358 26.25 12.28 14.73
N THR A 359 26.27 13.51 15.25
CA THR A 359 26.07 13.77 16.69
C THR A 359 24.68 13.31 17.14
N LYS A 360 23.63 13.63 16.38
CA LYS A 360 22.23 13.32 16.73
C LYS A 360 21.86 11.86 16.47
N LEU A 361 22.41 11.26 15.41
CA LEU A 361 22.13 9.87 15.02
C LEU A 361 23.03 8.86 15.74
N SER A 362 24.19 9.28 16.22
CA SER A 362 25.24 8.41 16.81
C SER A 362 25.70 7.29 15.85
N LYS A 363 25.73 7.59 14.54
CA LYS A 363 26.23 6.71 13.47
C LYS A 363 26.79 7.55 12.33
N PRO A 364 27.74 7.02 11.53
CA PRO A 364 28.34 7.76 10.42
C PRO A 364 27.33 8.02 9.30
N VAL A 365 27.50 9.14 8.60
CA VAL A 365 26.77 9.45 7.36
C VAL A 365 27.60 9.11 6.13
N THR A 366 26.98 9.13 4.95
CA THR A 366 27.68 8.99 3.67
C THR A 366 27.76 10.33 2.97
N VAL A 367 28.96 10.80 2.64
CA VAL A 367 29.18 11.97 1.79
C VAL A 367 29.13 11.53 0.33
N VAL A 368 28.23 12.14 -0.45
CA VAL A 368 28.11 11.91 -1.89
C VAL A 368 28.66 13.15 -2.60
N SER A 369 29.65 12.99 -3.47
CA SER A 369 30.32 14.13 -4.08
C SER A 369 30.70 13.94 -5.55
N THR A 370 30.68 15.06 -6.26
CA THR A 370 31.15 15.23 -7.64
C THR A 370 32.31 16.25 -7.71
N PHE A 371 32.92 16.56 -6.58
CA PHE A 371 34.11 17.40 -6.48
C PHE A 371 35.37 16.58 -6.73
N TYR A 372 36.21 17.00 -7.69
CA TYR A 372 37.52 16.39 -7.89
C TYR A 372 38.55 17.03 -6.97
N ASN A 373 39.13 16.21 -6.10
CA ASN A 373 40.32 16.56 -5.33
C ASN A 373 41.14 15.28 -5.12
N ASN A 374 42.43 15.30 -5.50
CA ASN A 374 43.31 14.14 -5.37
C ASN A 374 43.68 13.81 -3.91
N HIS A 375 43.22 14.63 -2.96
CA HIS A 375 43.32 14.46 -1.51
C HIS A 375 41.95 14.50 -0.80
N ILE A 376 40.87 14.16 -1.50
CA ILE A 376 39.50 14.26 -0.94
C ILE A 376 39.36 13.48 0.37
N HIS A 377 39.90 12.27 0.43
CA HIS A 377 39.84 11.43 1.62
C HIS A 377 40.66 12.00 2.77
N GLU A 378 41.86 12.52 2.51
CA GLU A 378 42.71 13.13 3.53
C GLU A 378 42.07 14.40 4.13
N VAL A 379 41.40 15.22 3.30
CA VAL A 379 40.67 16.41 3.74
C VAL A 379 39.49 16.01 4.64
N ILE A 380 38.70 15.02 4.22
CA ILE A 380 37.54 14.53 4.99
C ILE A 380 38.00 13.90 6.30
N ASP A 381 39.02 13.03 6.27
CA ASP A 381 39.61 12.41 7.45
C ASP A 381 40.12 13.44 8.45
N ALA A 382 40.86 14.45 7.98
CA ALA A 382 41.43 15.48 8.84
C ALA A 382 40.33 16.30 9.54
N LYS A 383 39.27 16.66 8.80
CA LYS A 383 38.13 17.41 9.34
C LYS A 383 37.31 16.57 10.32
N ALA A 384 37.01 15.31 10.00
CA ALA A 384 36.32 14.39 10.90
C ALA A 384 37.11 14.18 12.21
N LYS A 385 38.43 13.95 12.11
CA LYS A 385 39.31 13.80 13.29
C LYS A 385 39.36 15.06 14.14
N ALA A 386 39.45 16.25 13.53
CA ALA A 386 39.46 17.52 14.25
C ALA A 386 38.14 17.74 15.02
N ALA A 387 37.02 17.29 14.47
CA ALA A 387 35.69 17.35 15.09
C ALA A 387 35.39 16.19 16.05
N HIS A 388 36.32 15.23 16.24
CA HIS A 388 36.11 14.00 17.02
C HIS A 388 34.91 13.16 16.54
N LEU A 389 34.64 13.18 15.24
CA LEU A 389 33.58 12.43 14.59
C LEU A 389 34.09 11.11 14.00
N PRO A 390 33.21 10.12 13.80
CA PRO A 390 33.46 9.03 12.87
C PRO A 390 33.92 9.56 11.50
N ILE A 391 34.80 8.82 10.83
CA ILE A 391 35.15 9.14 9.44
C ILE A 391 33.94 8.73 8.58
N PRO A 392 33.30 9.66 7.85
CA PRO A 392 32.12 9.34 7.04
C PRO A 392 32.51 8.47 5.85
N ASN A 393 31.56 7.67 5.38
CA ASN A 393 31.73 6.96 4.10
C ASN A 393 31.72 7.98 2.96
N VAL A 394 32.50 7.76 1.90
CA VAL A 394 32.57 8.68 0.75
C VAL A 394 32.21 7.94 -0.53
N VAL A 395 31.25 8.49 -1.27
CA VAL A 395 30.87 8.07 -2.63
C VAL A 395 31.16 9.23 -3.55
N ASN A 396 32.26 9.14 -4.32
CA ASN A 396 32.69 10.20 -5.22
C ASN A 396 32.68 9.76 -6.69
N LEU A 397 32.19 10.63 -7.58
CA LEU A 397 32.16 10.39 -9.02
C LEU A 397 33.54 10.03 -9.57
N PHE A 398 34.57 10.81 -9.23
CA PHE A 398 35.93 10.62 -9.75
C PHE A 398 36.58 9.37 -9.19
N ASP A 399 36.41 9.06 -7.91
CA ASP A 399 36.93 7.80 -7.33
C ASP A 399 36.36 6.57 -8.05
N GLN A 400 35.05 6.58 -8.34
CA GLN A 400 34.41 5.48 -9.07
C GLN A 400 34.87 5.41 -10.53
N LEU A 401 34.94 6.55 -11.24
CA LEU A 401 35.42 6.60 -12.62
C LEU A 401 36.87 6.14 -12.73
N GLN A 402 37.73 6.54 -11.78
CA GLN A 402 39.15 6.23 -11.79
C GLN A 402 39.48 4.84 -11.23
N SER A 403 38.50 4.11 -10.72
CA SER A 403 38.69 2.72 -10.31
C SER A 403 38.99 1.80 -11.50
N SER A 404 39.73 0.71 -11.25
CA SER A 404 39.97 -0.35 -12.23
C SER A 404 40.12 -1.70 -11.51
N PRO A 405 39.62 -2.80 -12.10
CA PRO A 405 39.81 -4.14 -11.52
C PRO A 405 41.27 -4.58 -11.47
N ASN A 406 42.15 -3.98 -12.28
CA ASN A 406 43.56 -4.33 -12.38
C ASN A 406 44.45 -3.09 -12.17
N PRO A 407 44.58 -2.59 -10.92
CA PRO A 407 45.41 -1.43 -10.62
C PRO A 407 46.88 -1.64 -10.98
N THR A 408 47.57 -0.57 -11.34
CA THR A 408 49.01 -0.58 -11.59
C THR A 408 49.81 -0.29 -10.32
N ASP A 409 50.83 -1.08 -10.00
CA ASP A 409 51.75 -0.73 -8.90
C ASP A 409 52.78 0.35 -9.29
N LYS A 410 52.69 0.88 -10.52
CA LYS A 410 53.66 1.84 -11.05
C LYS A 410 53.47 3.22 -10.42
N LYS A 411 54.42 3.57 -9.55
CA LYS A 411 54.53 4.90 -8.93
C LYS A 411 55.40 5.83 -9.75
N VAL A 412 55.06 7.11 -9.76
CA VAL A 412 55.88 8.16 -10.39
C VAL A 412 57.23 8.28 -9.67
N ALA A 413 58.28 8.43 -10.46
CA ALA A 413 59.61 8.78 -9.99
C ALA A 413 60.26 9.73 -10.99
N ILE A 414 61.04 10.68 -10.51
CA ILE A 414 61.85 11.55 -11.37
C ILE A 414 63.06 10.76 -11.86
N PRO A 415 63.26 10.59 -13.18
CA PRO A 415 64.41 9.86 -13.70
C PRO A 415 65.71 10.63 -13.44
N ALA A 416 66.81 9.90 -13.23
CA ALA A 416 68.14 10.51 -13.19
C ALA A 416 68.54 10.99 -14.59
N ASN A 417 69.00 12.24 -14.70
CA ASN A 417 69.47 12.83 -15.96
C ASN A 417 70.66 13.78 -15.69
N GLU A 418 71.82 13.45 -16.26
CA GLU A 418 73.06 14.25 -16.10
C GLU A 418 72.99 15.63 -16.75
N SER A 419 71.99 15.87 -17.62
CA SER A 419 71.77 17.16 -18.28
C SER A 419 70.84 18.10 -17.51
N TRP A 420 70.40 17.70 -16.31
CA TRP A 420 69.51 18.50 -15.48
C TRP A 420 70.25 19.13 -14.30
N VAL A 421 69.84 20.35 -13.97
CA VAL A 421 70.24 21.04 -12.74
C VAL A 421 69.03 21.05 -11.82
N THR A 422 69.13 20.36 -10.70
CA THR A 422 68.03 20.25 -9.71
C THR A 422 68.30 21.17 -8.52
N ARG A 423 67.27 21.89 -8.07
CA ARG A 423 67.28 22.71 -6.86
C ARG A 423 66.06 22.37 -6.01
N THR A 424 66.24 22.25 -4.70
CA THR A 424 65.13 22.02 -3.77
C THR A 424 64.93 23.28 -2.94
N ASP A 425 63.71 23.77 -2.89
CA ASP A 425 63.34 24.89 -2.03
C ASP A 425 63.34 24.44 -0.56
N VAL A 426 63.85 25.28 0.34
CA VAL A 426 64.01 24.90 1.75
C VAL A 426 62.69 25.00 2.52
N GLU A 427 61.81 25.92 2.12
CA GLU A 427 60.55 26.18 2.82
C GLU A 427 59.45 25.23 2.32
N SER A 428 59.23 25.16 1.01
CA SER A 428 58.20 24.29 0.44
C SER A 428 58.63 22.84 0.26
N GLN A 429 59.95 22.56 0.27
CA GLN A 429 60.53 21.26 -0.10
C GLN A 429 60.26 20.86 -1.56
N ASP A 430 59.74 21.77 -2.39
CA ASP A 430 59.51 21.51 -3.81
C ASP A 430 60.81 21.45 -4.58
N THR A 431 60.81 20.65 -5.66
CA THR A 431 61.99 20.44 -6.48
C THR A 431 61.84 21.12 -7.85
N PHE A 432 62.78 21.99 -8.18
CA PHE A 432 62.89 22.72 -9.44
C PHE A 432 63.96 22.08 -10.31
N ILE A 433 63.63 21.77 -11.55
CA ILE A 433 64.52 21.08 -12.49
C ILE A 433 64.72 21.97 -13.72
N TYR A 434 65.97 22.29 -14.01
CA TYR A 434 66.39 23.15 -15.11
C TYR A 434 67.22 22.38 -16.14
N ASP A 435 67.28 22.89 -17.37
CA ASP A 435 68.28 22.45 -18.35
C ASP A 435 69.67 23.05 -18.05
N GLN A 436 70.69 22.63 -18.82
CA GLN A 436 72.07 23.16 -18.71
C GLN A 436 72.16 24.67 -19.00
N LYS A 437 71.17 25.26 -19.66
CA LYS A 437 71.08 26.69 -19.98
C LYS A 437 70.32 27.49 -18.90
N GLN A 438 69.98 26.86 -17.78
CA GLN A 438 69.18 27.43 -16.69
C GLN A 438 67.73 27.79 -17.07
N THR A 439 67.18 27.15 -18.10
CA THR A 439 65.74 27.26 -18.44
C THR A 439 64.97 26.28 -17.57
N LEU A 440 63.90 26.75 -16.91
CA LEU A 440 63.05 25.89 -16.06
C LEU A 440 62.32 24.87 -16.93
N LEU A 441 62.46 23.58 -16.61
CA LEU A 441 61.80 22.48 -17.32
C LEU A 441 60.59 21.96 -16.57
N MET A 442 60.71 21.77 -15.25
CA MET A 442 59.62 21.27 -14.41
C MET A 442 59.76 21.69 -12.95
N THR A 443 58.62 21.78 -12.27
CA THR A 443 58.54 21.84 -10.81
C THR A 443 57.83 20.58 -10.32
N VAL A 444 58.33 20.00 -9.23
CA VAL A 444 57.81 18.80 -8.58
C VAL A 444 57.39 19.21 -7.18
N GLU A 445 56.09 19.15 -6.93
CA GLU A 445 55.47 19.48 -5.64
C GLU A 445 55.17 18.18 -4.88
N TYR A 446 55.27 18.23 -3.55
CA TYR A 446 55.14 17.06 -2.69
C TYR A 446 54.04 17.22 -1.65
N PHE A 447 53.28 16.14 -1.44
CA PHE A 447 52.33 16.00 -0.34
C PHE A 447 52.71 14.75 0.47
N ASP A 448 52.91 14.91 1.78
CA ASP A 448 53.41 13.85 2.68
C ASP A 448 54.60 13.06 2.10
N LYS A 449 55.60 13.79 1.57
CA LYS A 449 56.84 13.26 0.95
C LYS A 449 56.64 12.40 -0.31
N LYS A 450 55.43 12.35 -0.87
CA LYS A 450 55.14 11.74 -2.17
C LYS A 450 54.94 12.84 -3.21
N ILE A 451 55.26 12.52 -4.47
CA ILE A 451 55.04 13.46 -5.58
C ILE A 451 53.53 13.66 -5.72
N ASP A 452 53.08 14.89 -5.50
CA ASP A 452 51.69 15.30 -5.64
C ASP A 452 51.42 15.82 -7.05
N ARG A 453 52.33 16.68 -7.53
CA ARG A 453 52.16 17.40 -8.79
C ARG A 453 53.49 17.57 -9.51
N ILE A 454 53.44 17.51 -10.83
CA ILE A 454 54.56 17.93 -11.69
C ILE A 454 54.05 18.93 -12.71
N ASN A 455 54.52 20.17 -12.66
CA ASN A 455 54.26 21.17 -13.68
C ASN A 455 55.41 21.15 -14.70
N TYR A 456 55.08 21.18 -15.99
CA TYR A 456 56.04 21.19 -17.10
C TYR A 456 56.03 22.54 -17.79
N TYR A 457 57.21 23.08 -18.05
CA TYR A 457 57.41 24.43 -18.57
C TYR A 457 57.94 24.42 -20.00
N LYS A 458 57.47 25.38 -20.78
CA LYS A 458 58.05 25.75 -22.08
C LYS A 458 57.98 27.26 -22.24
N ASN A 459 59.11 27.90 -22.52
CA ASN A 459 59.22 29.36 -22.61
C ASN A 459 58.69 30.07 -21.34
N ASP A 460 59.04 29.57 -20.16
CA ASP A 460 58.60 30.10 -18.85
C ASP A 460 57.08 30.08 -18.62
N GLN A 461 56.36 29.19 -19.33
CA GLN A 461 54.93 28.99 -19.17
C GLN A 461 54.64 27.52 -18.89
N ILE A 462 53.72 27.26 -17.96
CA ILE A 462 53.21 25.92 -17.73
C ILE A 462 52.44 25.50 -18.98
N VAL A 463 52.84 24.38 -19.58
CA VAL A 463 52.15 23.78 -20.73
C VAL A 463 51.38 22.52 -20.35
N LYS A 464 51.76 21.88 -19.24
CA LYS A 464 51.15 20.65 -18.74
C LYS A 464 51.36 20.53 -17.24
N THR A 465 50.37 20.01 -16.54
CA THR A 465 50.46 19.65 -15.13
C THR A 465 49.97 18.22 -14.94
N ASN A 466 50.80 17.36 -14.36
CA ASN A 466 50.39 16.02 -13.92
C ASN A 466 50.04 16.08 -12.44
N ILE A 467 48.91 15.50 -12.06
CA ILE A 467 48.42 15.38 -10.68
C ILE A 467 48.37 13.89 -10.32
N TYR A 468 48.90 13.54 -9.17
CA TYR A 468 49.03 12.17 -8.69
C TYR A 468 48.13 11.92 -7.48
N ASN A 469 47.67 10.68 -7.31
CA ASN A 469 46.92 10.28 -6.12
C ASN A 469 47.86 9.97 -4.94
N GLY A 470 47.28 9.68 -3.76
CA GLY A 470 48.04 9.34 -2.55
C GLY A 470 48.98 8.12 -2.68
N ASP A 471 48.80 7.28 -3.69
CA ASP A 471 49.68 6.15 -4.00
C ASP A 471 50.82 6.48 -4.98
N GLY A 472 50.83 7.70 -5.54
CA GLY A 472 51.81 8.16 -6.52
C GLY A 472 51.51 7.69 -7.95
N GLN A 473 50.27 7.30 -8.24
CA GLN A 473 49.79 6.97 -9.59
C GLN A 473 49.22 8.22 -10.26
N LEU A 474 49.32 8.32 -11.58
CA LEU A 474 48.78 9.46 -12.34
C LEU A 474 47.24 9.48 -12.20
N SER A 475 46.70 10.53 -11.59
CA SER A 475 45.26 10.72 -11.42
C SER A 475 44.69 11.59 -12.54
N SER A 476 45.32 12.74 -12.81
CA SER A 476 44.90 13.58 -13.92
C SER A 476 46.06 14.34 -14.58
N THR A 477 45.80 14.83 -15.79
CA THR A 477 46.71 15.69 -16.55
C THR A 477 45.94 16.89 -17.06
N GLN A 478 46.43 18.09 -16.75
CA GLN A 478 45.93 19.35 -17.27
C GLN A 478 46.85 19.86 -18.38
N ASN A 479 46.29 20.27 -19.51
CA ASN A 479 47.01 20.84 -20.64
C ASN A 479 46.61 22.31 -20.86
N PHE A 480 47.60 23.18 -21.01
CA PHE A 480 47.41 24.62 -21.14
C PHE A 480 47.70 25.09 -22.56
N ASN A 481 46.86 25.99 -23.06
CA ASN A 481 47.04 26.58 -24.39
C ASN A 481 48.13 27.68 -24.37
N LYS A 482 48.41 28.27 -25.55
CA LYS A 482 49.41 29.35 -25.69
C LYS A 482 49.07 30.62 -24.91
N ASN A 483 47.80 30.80 -24.49
CA ASN A 483 47.33 31.92 -23.68
C ASN A 483 47.40 31.64 -22.18
N LYS A 484 47.95 30.48 -21.77
CA LYS A 484 47.98 29.99 -20.37
C LYS A 484 46.59 29.64 -19.80
N GLU A 485 45.63 29.37 -20.68
CA GLU A 485 44.30 28.93 -20.27
C GLU A 485 44.26 27.41 -20.27
N LEU A 486 43.53 26.83 -19.30
CA LEU A 486 43.27 25.39 -19.29
C LEU A 486 42.46 25.06 -20.54
N SER A 487 42.93 24.08 -21.30
CA SER A 487 42.31 23.65 -22.57
C SER A 487 41.74 22.23 -22.49
N GLU A 488 42.36 21.36 -21.70
CA GLU A 488 41.97 19.97 -21.56
C GLU A 488 42.42 19.45 -20.20
N GLN A 489 41.58 18.64 -19.54
CA GLN A 489 41.95 17.83 -18.39
C GLN A 489 41.56 16.38 -18.61
N ASN A 490 42.56 15.49 -18.62
CA ASN A 490 42.38 14.05 -18.75
C ASN A 490 42.46 13.39 -17.38
N PHE A 491 41.49 12.56 -17.03
CA PHE A 491 41.44 11.75 -15.83
C PHE A 491 41.73 10.30 -16.17
N TYR A 492 42.54 9.65 -15.34
CA TYR A 492 43.04 8.30 -15.59
C TYR A 492 42.53 7.34 -14.54
N ARG A 493 42.20 6.13 -14.99
CA ARG A 493 42.01 5.01 -14.09
C ARG A 493 43.33 4.63 -13.44
N ILE A 494 43.25 3.94 -12.31
CA ILE A 494 44.41 3.38 -11.60
C ILE A 494 45.19 2.32 -12.40
N ASP A 495 44.75 1.92 -13.60
CA ASP A 495 45.53 1.11 -14.54
C ASP A 495 46.30 1.95 -15.59
N GLY A 496 46.10 3.27 -15.60
CA GLY A 496 46.73 4.23 -16.53
C GLY A 496 45.93 4.52 -17.80
N SER A 497 44.77 3.89 -18.02
CA SER A 497 43.86 4.23 -19.12
C SER A 497 43.10 5.53 -18.84
N ILE A 498 42.75 6.29 -19.88
CA ILE A 498 41.90 7.49 -19.74
C ILE A 498 40.45 7.05 -19.51
N VAL A 499 39.77 7.68 -18.56
CA VAL A 499 38.33 7.47 -18.32
C VAL A 499 37.49 8.69 -18.68
N LEU A 500 38.00 9.89 -18.45
CA LEU A 500 37.26 11.13 -18.69
C LEU A 500 38.20 12.19 -19.25
N THR A 501 37.79 12.87 -20.30
CA THR A 501 38.43 14.08 -20.80
C THR A 501 37.46 15.24 -20.68
N VAL A 502 37.88 16.32 -20.04
CA VAL A 502 37.13 17.57 -19.95
C VAL A 502 37.81 18.60 -20.82
N ILE A 503 37.08 19.13 -21.81
CA ILE A 503 37.57 20.14 -22.75
C ILE A 503 37.11 21.52 -22.28
N PHE A 504 38.00 22.50 -22.31
CA PHE A 504 37.76 23.84 -21.82
C PHE A 504 37.91 24.89 -22.93
N GLU A 505 36.98 25.84 -22.97
CA GLU A 505 37.10 27.07 -23.76
C GLU A 505 37.01 28.28 -22.82
N LYS A 506 38.00 29.19 -22.89
CA LYS A 506 38.09 30.37 -22.01
C LYS A 506 37.96 30.02 -20.52
N ASN A 507 38.60 28.92 -20.10
CA ASN A 507 38.53 28.34 -18.75
C ASN A 507 37.15 27.84 -18.29
N ALA A 508 36.15 27.75 -19.18
CA ALA A 508 34.88 27.10 -18.90
C ALA A 508 34.85 25.71 -19.55
N PRO A 509 34.41 24.65 -18.84
CA PRO A 509 34.25 23.34 -19.45
C PRO A 509 33.12 23.38 -20.49
N VAL A 510 33.35 22.80 -21.66
CA VAL A 510 32.40 22.76 -22.78
C VAL A 510 32.08 21.36 -23.29
N SER A 511 32.85 20.35 -22.87
CA SER A 511 32.60 18.94 -23.21
C SER A 511 33.24 18.02 -22.16
N TYR A 512 32.55 16.91 -21.88
CA TYR A 512 32.93 15.86 -20.95
C TYR A 512 32.84 14.51 -21.67
N GLN A 513 33.98 14.00 -22.10
CA GLN A 513 34.10 12.79 -22.91
C GLN A 513 34.46 11.60 -22.03
N LEU A 514 33.53 10.66 -21.89
CA LEU A 514 33.70 9.42 -21.13
C LEU A 514 34.19 8.31 -22.05
N PHE A 515 35.22 7.58 -21.62
CA PHE A 515 35.82 6.48 -22.37
C PHE A 515 35.63 5.15 -21.66
N ASP A 516 35.43 4.08 -22.43
CA ASP A 516 35.41 2.71 -21.91
C ASP A 516 36.82 2.22 -21.50
N LYS A 517 36.93 0.96 -21.07
CA LYS A 517 38.21 0.34 -20.70
C LYS A 517 39.16 0.09 -21.87
N ASN A 518 38.65 0.15 -23.11
CA ASN A 518 39.42 0.00 -24.33
C ASN A 518 39.87 1.36 -24.90
N GLY A 519 39.49 2.47 -24.26
CA GLY A 519 39.76 3.82 -24.73
C GLY A 519 38.82 4.29 -25.86
N LEU A 520 37.68 3.63 -26.06
CA LEU A 520 36.65 4.06 -27.00
C LEU A 520 35.72 5.07 -26.31
N LEU A 521 35.35 6.13 -27.06
CA LEU A 521 34.38 7.12 -26.58
C LEU A 521 33.01 6.45 -26.37
N GLU A 522 32.54 6.45 -25.12
CA GLU A 522 31.27 5.85 -24.71
C GLU A 522 30.16 6.91 -24.66
N HIS A 523 30.48 8.07 -24.06
CA HIS A 523 29.58 9.22 -23.95
C HIS A 523 30.32 10.53 -24.15
N ASP A 524 29.64 11.53 -24.68
CA ASP A 524 30.11 12.92 -24.78
C ASP A 524 28.98 13.82 -24.28
N PHE A 525 29.23 14.51 -23.16
CA PHE A 525 28.27 15.40 -22.53
C PHE A 525 28.69 16.85 -22.71
N ASN A 526 27.73 17.75 -22.98
CA ASN A 526 28.03 19.18 -23.13
C ASN A 526 28.05 19.92 -21.79
N GLU A 527 27.40 19.36 -20.77
CA GLU A 527 27.26 19.96 -19.45
C GLU A 527 27.65 18.99 -18.33
N LYS A 528 28.16 19.53 -17.22
CA LYS A 528 28.45 18.74 -16.00
C LYS A 528 27.21 18.04 -15.48
N SER A 529 26.04 18.69 -15.60
CA SER A 529 24.74 18.18 -15.16
C SER A 529 24.36 16.85 -15.83
N GLU A 530 24.69 16.69 -17.12
CA GLU A 530 24.44 15.49 -17.89
C GLU A 530 25.34 14.33 -17.43
N LEU A 531 26.63 14.60 -17.18
CA LEU A 531 27.58 13.63 -16.64
C LEU A 531 27.14 13.14 -15.24
N ILE A 532 26.76 14.07 -14.36
CA ILE A 532 26.27 13.74 -13.01
C ILE A 532 24.98 12.92 -13.10
N THR A 533 24.05 13.31 -13.97
CA THR A 533 22.78 12.58 -14.17
C THR A 533 23.01 11.16 -14.67
N TRP A 534 23.94 10.98 -15.61
CA TRP A 534 24.36 9.65 -16.08
C TRP A 534 24.92 8.81 -14.94
N TRP A 535 25.79 9.41 -14.12
CA TRP A 535 26.41 8.73 -12.98
C TRP A 535 25.39 8.34 -11.91
N LEU A 536 24.48 9.24 -11.52
CA LEU A 536 23.44 8.97 -10.52
C LEU A 536 22.55 7.78 -10.92
N LYS A 537 22.23 7.65 -12.21
CA LYS A 537 21.48 6.50 -12.74
C LYS A 537 22.27 5.19 -12.62
N SER A 538 23.60 5.24 -12.69
CA SER A 538 24.45 4.05 -12.57
C SER A 538 24.54 3.51 -11.13
N ILE A 539 24.45 4.39 -10.12
CA ILE A 539 24.59 3.99 -8.71
C ILE A 539 23.27 3.60 -8.04
N SER A 540 22.11 4.02 -8.59
CA SER A 540 20.75 3.63 -8.15
C SER A 540 20.58 3.60 -6.62
N PRO A 541 20.66 4.76 -5.93
CA PRO A 541 20.63 4.81 -4.48
C PRO A 541 19.28 4.31 -3.93
N ASN A 542 19.28 3.66 -2.77
CA ASN A 542 18.03 3.21 -2.11
C ASN A 542 17.26 4.43 -1.59
N THR A 543 16.26 4.91 -2.33
CA THR A 543 15.52 6.12 -1.99
C THR A 543 14.43 5.94 -0.93
N GLU A 544 13.99 4.70 -0.68
CA GLU A 544 12.92 4.42 0.30
C GLU A 544 13.41 4.45 1.75
N ASN A 545 14.65 3.99 1.99
CA ASN A 545 15.25 3.95 3.33
C ASN A 545 16.39 4.97 3.54
N ALA A 546 16.38 6.06 2.77
CA ALA A 546 17.42 7.09 2.83
C ALA A 546 16.83 8.49 3.00
N VAL A 547 17.63 9.37 3.58
CA VAL A 547 17.39 10.83 3.65
C VAL A 547 18.55 11.53 2.97
N PHE A 548 18.24 12.41 2.01
CA PHE A 548 19.23 13.19 1.27
C PHE A 548 19.32 14.61 1.81
N VAL A 549 20.52 15.01 2.18
CA VAL A 549 20.83 16.30 2.80
C VAL A 549 21.78 17.07 1.91
N GLY A 550 21.53 18.35 1.67
CA GLY A 550 22.45 19.16 0.87
C GLY A 550 22.00 20.59 0.73
N ASN A 551 22.88 21.41 0.18
CA ASN A 551 22.61 22.82 -0.08
C ASN A 551 21.58 22.96 -1.20
N ASN A 552 20.54 23.78 -0.98
CA ASN A 552 19.47 24.00 -1.95
C ASN A 552 19.95 24.52 -3.32
N SER A 553 21.09 25.21 -3.36
CA SER A 553 21.71 25.74 -4.57
C SER A 553 22.77 24.82 -5.20
N ASP A 554 23.13 23.72 -4.53
CA ASP A 554 24.15 22.79 -5.00
C ASP A 554 23.65 21.94 -6.17
N LEU A 555 24.46 21.84 -7.23
CA LEU A 555 24.09 21.15 -8.47
C LEU A 555 23.80 19.67 -8.24
N LEU A 556 24.66 18.98 -7.48
CA LEU A 556 24.50 17.56 -7.22
C LEU A 556 23.23 17.31 -6.42
N TYR A 557 22.98 18.11 -5.39
CA TYR A 557 21.76 18.00 -4.60
C TYR A 557 20.50 18.20 -5.45
N GLN A 558 20.44 19.24 -6.29
CA GLN A 558 19.31 19.48 -7.20
C GLN A 558 19.09 18.33 -8.20
N LEU A 559 20.17 17.71 -8.70
CA LEU A 559 20.09 16.57 -9.60
C LEU A 559 19.61 15.30 -8.89
N ILE A 560 20.07 15.05 -7.65
CA ILE A 560 19.57 13.94 -6.83
C ILE A 560 18.05 14.04 -6.65
N MET A 561 17.55 15.24 -6.33
CA MET A 561 16.11 15.47 -6.14
C MET A 561 15.30 15.26 -7.42
N SER A 562 15.85 15.62 -8.59
CA SER A 562 15.13 15.51 -9.87
C SER A 562 15.20 14.13 -10.52
N VAL A 563 16.33 13.42 -10.42
CA VAL A 563 16.55 12.14 -11.10
C VAL A 563 15.85 10.97 -10.40
N ASN A 564 15.76 11.01 -9.08
CA ASN A 564 15.37 9.86 -8.28
C ASN A 564 13.93 9.93 -7.72
N SER A 565 13.14 10.95 -8.10
CA SER A 565 11.77 11.19 -7.63
C SER A 565 11.60 10.99 -6.12
N ILE A 566 12.54 11.54 -5.35
CA ILE A 566 12.59 11.36 -3.90
C ILE A 566 11.41 12.08 -3.26
N GLU A 567 10.69 11.39 -2.37
CA GLU A 567 9.63 11.99 -1.59
C GLU A 567 10.18 13.13 -0.72
N SER A 568 9.44 14.23 -0.61
CA SER A 568 9.88 15.41 0.15
C SER A 568 10.27 15.09 1.60
N ASP A 569 9.60 14.10 2.20
CA ASP A 569 9.82 13.61 3.58
C ASP A 569 11.14 12.83 3.73
N ASN A 570 11.86 12.60 2.63
CA ASN A 570 13.19 11.99 2.58
C ASN A 570 14.27 13.01 2.20
N THR A 571 14.02 14.31 2.38
CA THR A 571 14.97 15.37 2.02
C THR A 571 15.11 16.41 3.12
N ILE A 572 16.35 16.89 3.33
CA ILE A 572 16.63 18.03 4.21
C ILE A 572 17.47 19.03 3.42
N ARG A 573 17.02 20.28 3.32
CA ARG A 573 17.67 21.31 2.51
C ARG A 573 18.44 22.28 3.40
N LEU A 574 19.72 22.51 3.14
CA LEU A 574 20.46 23.62 3.73
C LEU A 574 20.15 24.91 2.95
N LEU A 575 19.66 25.93 3.67
CA LEU A 575 19.47 27.28 3.18
C LEU A 575 20.62 28.16 3.69
N GLN A 576 21.28 28.86 2.77
CA GLN A 576 22.41 29.75 3.06
C GLN A 576 21.98 31.21 3.10
N ASP A 577 22.74 32.03 3.83
CA ASP A 577 22.56 33.49 3.90
C ASP A 577 21.09 33.91 4.18
N VAL A 578 20.41 33.17 5.06
CA VAL A 578 18.95 33.31 5.26
C VAL A 578 18.60 34.69 5.78
N VAL A 579 19.34 35.23 6.77
CA VAL A 579 19.08 36.58 7.30
C VAL A 579 19.10 37.64 6.18
N LYS A 580 20.05 37.54 5.26
CA LYS A 580 20.21 38.52 4.16
C LYS A 580 19.09 38.40 3.12
N ASN A 581 18.50 37.21 2.98
CA ASN A 581 17.57 36.87 1.90
C ASN A 581 16.21 36.36 2.42
N ILE A 582 15.79 36.76 3.63
CA ILE A 582 14.66 36.14 4.32
C ILE A 582 13.35 36.22 3.51
N ASP A 583 13.09 37.31 2.77
CA ASP A 583 11.92 37.41 1.88
C ASP A 583 11.92 36.32 0.80
N ALA A 584 13.06 36.09 0.15
CA ALA A 584 13.19 35.07 -0.88
C ALA A 584 13.09 33.64 -0.28
N VAL A 585 13.56 33.45 0.95
CA VAL A 585 13.42 32.19 1.68
C VAL A 585 11.95 31.90 1.99
N ILE A 586 11.20 32.87 2.52
CA ILE A 586 9.77 32.69 2.80
C ILE A 586 8.98 32.46 1.50
N ASP A 587 9.26 33.21 0.43
CA ASP A 587 8.66 32.98 -0.88
C ASP A 587 8.93 31.56 -1.43
N LEU A 588 10.13 31.02 -1.19
CA LEU A 588 10.48 29.66 -1.57
C LEU A 588 9.69 28.63 -0.75
N LEU A 589 9.57 28.84 0.56
CA LEU A 589 8.79 27.96 1.42
C LEU A 589 7.32 27.99 1.00
N ASP A 590 6.70 29.16 0.85
CA ASP A 590 5.30 29.33 0.47
C ASP A 590 4.93 28.64 -0.86
N LYS A 591 5.85 28.68 -1.84
CA LYS A 591 5.65 28.02 -3.14
C LYS A 591 5.79 26.50 -3.06
N ASN A 592 6.47 25.98 -2.04
CA ASN A 592 6.82 24.56 -1.88
C ASN A 592 6.37 24.06 -0.50
N ASN A 593 5.07 23.76 -0.39
CA ASN A 593 4.43 23.24 0.84
C ASN A 593 4.91 21.86 1.26
N ASP A 594 5.60 21.16 0.38
CA ASP A 594 6.26 19.88 0.60
C ASP A 594 7.58 20.01 1.38
N ILE A 595 8.22 21.20 1.39
CA ILE A 595 9.45 21.43 2.19
C ILE A 595 9.09 21.54 3.68
N LYS A 596 9.34 20.45 4.41
CA LYS A 596 9.05 20.37 5.85
C LYS A 596 10.29 20.54 6.73
N ASP A 597 11.45 20.06 6.27
CA ASP A 597 12.68 20.03 7.03
C ASP A 597 13.81 20.80 6.33
N ILE A 598 14.36 21.78 7.04
CA ILE A 598 15.47 22.60 6.54
C ILE A 598 16.59 22.74 7.57
N PHE A 599 17.80 22.91 7.05
CA PHE A 599 18.95 23.34 7.81
C PHE A 599 19.27 24.80 7.48
N VAL A 600 19.82 25.51 8.46
CA VAL A 600 20.33 26.88 8.31
C VAL A 600 21.72 26.97 8.92
N GLN A 601 22.50 27.96 8.47
CA GLN A 601 23.90 28.06 8.87
C GLN A 601 24.05 28.48 10.34
N THR A 602 23.27 29.47 10.81
CA THR A 602 23.46 30.12 12.12
C THR A 602 22.17 30.26 12.93
N ASP A 603 22.29 30.57 14.23
CA ASP A 603 21.14 30.89 15.09
C ASP A 603 20.40 32.16 14.64
N ASP A 604 21.10 33.14 14.07
CA ASP A 604 20.48 34.34 13.52
C ASP A 604 19.58 34.00 12.30
N ASP A 605 20.00 33.04 11.47
CA ASP A 605 19.20 32.52 10.37
C ASP A 605 17.92 31.83 10.87
N LEU A 606 18.04 31.02 11.93
CA LEU A 606 16.90 30.37 12.59
C LEU A 606 15.90 31.43 13.09
N HIS A 607 16.37 32.45 13.80
CA HIS A 607 15.51 33.51 14.30
C HIS A 607 14.84 34.33 13.19
N ALA A 608 15.52 34.54 12.06
CA ALA A 608 14.91 35.21 10.92
C ALA A 608 13.72 34.41 10.36
N ILE A 609 13.82 33.08 10.32
CA ILE A 609 12.71 32.20 9.92
C ILE A 609 11.60 32.21 10.97
N GLU A 610 11.93 32.09 12.26
CA GLU A 610 10.96 32.13 13.37
C GLU A 610 10.07 33.38 13.33
N ASN A 611 10.64 34.53 12.98
CA ASN A 611 9.94 35.80 12.97
C ASN A 611 9.03 36.00 11.74
N LYS A 612 9.28 35.30 10.64
CA LYS A 612 8.63 35.59 9.35
C LYS A 612 7.87 34.42 8.74
N THR A 613 8.10 33.19 9.21
CA THR A 613 7.36 32.02 8.73
C THR A 613 5.86 32.19 8.96
N ASN A 614 5.09 31.71 7.99
CA ASN A 614 3.63 31.69 8.00
C ASN A 614 3.07 30.26 8.10
N ARG A 615 3.92 29.28 8.45
CA ARG A 615 3.56 27.87 8.61
C ARG A 615 4.49 27.16 9.59
N ASP A 616 4.01 26.03 10.09
CA ASP A 616 4.81 25.11 10.89
C ASP A 616 5.92 24.49 10.01
N ILE A 617 7.17 24.53 10.47
CA ILE A 617 8.34 24.02 9.75
C ILE A 617 9.40 23.50 10.73
N SER A 618 10.19 22.51 10.32
CA SER A 618 11.36 22.08 11.09
C SER A 618 12.62 22.75 10.55
N VAL A 619 13.37 23.40 11.42
CA VAL A 619 14.59 24.15 11.13
C VAL A 619 15.62 23.82 12.19
N SER A 620 16.80 23.37 11.77
CA SER A 620 17.95 23.18 12.68
C SER A 620 19.20 23.89 12.18
N VAL A 621 20.05 24.28 13.11
CA VAL A 621 21.29 25.02 12.85
C VAL A 621 22.46 24.06 12.71
N ILE A 622 23.23 24.17 11.63
CA ILE A 622 24.38 23.28 11.38
C ILE A 622 25.70 23.78 11.98
N ASN A 623 25.89 25.10 12.04
CA ASN A 623 27.09 25.69 12.65
C ASN A 623 26.71 26.30 14.00
N THR A 624 26.69 25.48 15.05
CA THR A 624 26.62 25.97 16.44
C THR A 624 27.99 26.50 16.87
N SER A 625 28.57 27.41 16.08
CA SER A 625 29.68 28.25 16.53
C SER A 625 29.11 29.36 17.41
N SER A 626 28.47 28.99 18.52
CA SER A 626 28.20 29.97 19.54
C SER A 626 29.52 30.22 20.26
N ASN A 627 29.98 31.47 20.21
CA ASN A 627 30.74 32.03 21.33
C ASN A 627 29.85 32.01 22.58
N GLY A 628 29.40 30.85 23.07
CA GLY A 628 28.61 30.67 24.29
C GLY A 628 27.31 31.49 24.40
N THR A 629 26.94 32.30 23.42
CA THR A 629 25.74 33.12 23.42
C THR A 629 24.76 32.49 22.47
N LEU A 630 23.99 31.53 22.98
CA LEU A 630 22.63 31.33 22.46
C LEU A 630 21.99 32.72 22.45
N SER A 631 21.56 33.20 21.28
CA SER A 631 20.89 34.50 21.19
C SER A 631 19.61 34.41 22.00
N LEU A 632 19.65 34.96 23.22
CA LEU A 632 18.47 35.05 24.04
C LEU A 632 17.41 35.89 23.31
N PRO A 633 16.11 35.61 23.51
CA PRO A 633 15.07 36.58 23.16
C PRO A 633 15.52 37.97 23.65
N GLU A 634 15.22 39.02 22.90
CA GLU A 634 15.68 40.38 23.22
C GLU A 634 15.32 40.80 24.67
N SER A 635 14.26 40.20 25.23
CA SER A 635 13.80 40.35 26.62
C SER A 635 14.68 39.69 27.70
N LEU A 636 15.62 38.82 27.31
CA LEU A 636 16.49 38.04 28.18
C LEU A 636 17.98 38.31 27.92
N LYS A 637 18.33 39.11 26.91
CA LYS A 637 19.68 39.66 26.74
C LYS A 637 19.92 40.68 27.87
N ILE A 638 20.92 40.43 28.71
CA ILE A 638 21.34 41.34 29.81
C ILE A 638 22.15 42.50 29.25
#